data_AF-A0AA42U375-F1
#
_entry.id   AF-A0AA42U375-F1
#
_cell.length_a   1.000
_cell.length_b   1.000
_cell.length_c   1.000
_cell.angle_alpha   90.00
_cell.angle_beta   90.00
_cell.angle_gamma   90.00
#
_symmetry.space_group_name_H-M   'P 1'
#
loop_
_entity.id
_entity.type
_entity.pdbx_description
1 polymer ?
#
loop_
_entity_poly.entity_id
_entity_poly.type
_entity_poly.pdbx_seq_one_letter_code
_entity_poly.pdbx_strand_id
1 'polypeptide(L)'
;MKLHTEFLLFRSAGFKYTLRTDISRFFPTIYTHSIPWALHSKQFSKQNRGRQILGNLLDETSRNLQDGQTIGLPIGPDTSHIIAELIATAIDEQLSTALGGRIAGLRYVDDYYLFFSSRKEAENALAALIKQLQAYELQINFEKTRICETIDLTEDLWTHELRAFEVSETKRKQGRDIHHFLELAKRIAAANTDESVMLYSVKKSASSIIRKEHWRTFVAHLCHVAIAYPNTLQQIERILSTYERIGYPIDRPSVGRLANSIIEEHAPLNHHSEVAWCLWMCKSLDLELSIDNVHRVSTMNSSVCSLILLDLEQSQKLPVAIDHSIWDEIRGEEHLRGESWLLCYEAGIRNWGGFQRAVVESAPYFNDLAKREIHFYSTDMRSRPIFSFDENAARKAKGENAEDWLSLLERDNADEYVEFDDDPNDYGSVFLDDLDGADEMEDEIEDEDEDEDEDEDEDEMYGYSDY
;
A
#
# COMPACT_ATOMS: atom_id res chain seq x y z
N MET A 1 10.68 9.77 -0.77
CA MET A 1 10.59 10.17 0.66
C MET A 1 11.80 10.93 1.24
N LYS A 2 13.06 10.74 0.79
CA LYS A 2 14.19 11.64 1.21
C LYS A 2 13.85 13.13 1.01
N LEU A 3 13.23 13.44 -0.14
CA LEU A 3 12.70 14.78 -0.44
C LEU A 3 11.72 15.29 0.61
N HIS A 4 10.84 14.44 1.16
CA HIS A 4 9.82 14.87 2.11
C HIS A 4 10.44 15.27 3.46
N THR A 5 11.41 14.50 3.95
CA THR A 5 12.09 14.80 5.22
C THR A 5 12.94 16.06 5.11
N GLU A 6 13.76 16.16 4.06
CA GLU A 6 14.59 17.34 3.85
C GLU A 6 13.73 18.58 3.61
N PHE A 7 12.65 18.45 2.83
CA PHE A 7 11.72 19.55 2.61
C PHE A 7 10.98 19.96 3.90
N LEU A 8 10.55 19.02 4.75
CA LEU A 8 10.01 19.33 6.08
C LEU A 8 11.05 20.07 6.93
N LEU A 9 12.30 19.61 6.94
CA LEU A 9 13.39 20.24 7.68
C LEU A 9 13.63 21.68 7.19
N PHE A 10 13.77 21.89 5.88
CA PHE A 10 13.99 23.20 5.29
C PHE A 10 12.81 24.15 5.50
N ARG A 11 11.56 23.67 5.30
CA ARG A 11 10.36 24.49 5.47
C ARG A 11 10.04 24.82 6.93
N SER A 12 10.45 23.96 7.85
CA SER A 12 10.26 24.17 9.29
C SER A 12 11.33 25.06 9.92
N ALA A 13 12.44 25.32 9.22
CA ALA A 13 13.55 26.11 9.74
C ALA A 13 13.08 27.50 10.20
N GLY A 14 13.40 27.85 11.45
CA GLY A 14 13.01 29.12 12.07
C GLY A 14 11.61 29.13 12.71
N PHE A 15 10.81 28.07 12.55
CA PHE A 15 9.51 27.94 13.22
C PHE A 15 9.58 27.09 14.49
N LYS A 16 8.87 27.51 15.54
CA LYS A 16 8.90 26.83 16.84
C LYS A 16 7.85 25.72 16.96
N TYR A 17 6.72 25.85 16.27
CA TYR A 17 5.59 24.95 16.39
C TYR A 17 5.20 24.35 15.04
N THR A 18 4.79 23.09 15.07
CA THR A 18 4.23 22.37 13.91
C THR A 18 2.81 21.92 14.22
N LEU A 19 1.90 22.13 13.26
CA LEU A 19 0.59 21.49 13.20
C LEU A 19 0.68 20.33 12.21
N ARG A 20 0.57 19.11 12.72
CA ARG A 20 0.39 17.89 11.91
C ARG A 20 -1.07 17.46 11.99
N THR A 21 -1.72 17.23 10.87
CA THR A 21 -3.11 16.77 10.81
C THR A 21 -3.37 16.03 9.51
N ASP A 22 -4.35 15.13 9.50
CA ASP A 22 -4.81 14.40 8.32
C ASP A 22 -6.33 14.60 8.14
N ILE A 23 -6.84 14.34 6.93
CA ILE A 23 -8.28 14.33 6.69
C ILE A 23 -8.82 12.92 6.96
N SER A 24 -9.85 12.82 7.80
CA SER A 24 -10.42 11.52 8.17
C SER A 24 -11.06 10.83 6.96
N ARG A 25 -10.55 9.65 6.61
CA ARG A 25 -11.08 8.81 5.51
C ARG A 25 -11.31 9.64 4.24
N PHE A 26 -10.27 10.31 3.76
CA PHE A 26 -10.38 11.35 2.73
C PHE A 26 -11.21 10.92 1.51
N PHE A 27 -10.73 9.96 0.70
CA PHE A 27 -11.46 9.50 -0.49
C PHE A 27 -12.88 8.98 -0.19
N PRO A 28 -13.11 8.10 0.82
CA PRO A 28 -14.45 7.63 1.15
C PRO A 28 -15.42 8.71 1.65
N THR A 29 -14.94 9.86 2.13
CA THR A 29 -15.78 10.92 2.71
C THR A 29 -16.00 12.12 1.79
N ILE A 30 -15.33 12.18 0.63
CA ILE A 30 -15.54 13.25 -0.34
C ILE A 30 -17.01 13.26 -0.78
N TYR A 31 -17.70 14.35 -0.46
CA TYR A 31 -19.03 14.61 -1.00
C TYR A 31 -18.89 15.05 -2.46
N THR A 32 -19.46 14.29 -3.40
CA THR A 32 -19.30 14.52 -4.85
C THR A 32 -19.79 15.90 -5.31
N HIS A 33 -20.83 16.46 -4.67
CA HIS A 33 -21.27 17.83 -4.95
C HIS A 33 -20.28 18.90 -4.47
N SER A 34 -19.26 18.54 -3.69
CA SER A 34 -18.17 19.45 -3.34
C SER A 34 -17.20 19.69 -4.51
N ILE A 35 -17.18 18.82 -5.53
CA ILE A 35 -16.42 18.99 -6.78
C ILE A 35 -16.81 20.30 -7.51
N PRO A 36 -18.09 20.57 -7.84
CA PRO A 36 -18.48 21.84 -8.41
C PRO A 36 -18.29 23.01 -7.43
N TRP A 37 -18.32 22.79 -6.11
CA TRP A 37 -18.04 23.87 -5.14
C TRP A 37 -16.59 24.33 -5.22
N ALA A 38 -15.65 23.39 -5.37
CA ALA A 38 -14.22 23.69 -5.54
C ALA A 38 -13.98 24.46 -6.85
N LEU A 39 -14.59 24.03 -7.96
CA LEU A 39 -14.37 24.66 -9.27
C LEU A 39 -15.07 26.01 -9.46
N HIS A 40 -16.28 26.16 -8.92
CA HIS A 40 -17.16 27.28 -9.27
C HIS A 40 -17.64 28.10 -8.08
N SER A 41 -17.28 27.73 -6.84
CA SER A 41 -17.91 28.14 -5.58
C SER A 41 -19.25 27.47 -5.28
N LYS A 42 -19.52 27.30 -3.98
CA LYS A 42 -20.79 26.76 -3.45
C LYS A 42 -22.00 27.63 -3.82
N GLN A 43 -21.83 28.95 -3.88
CA GLN A 43 -22.91 29.88 -4.23
C GLN A 43 -23.34 29.72 -5.69
N PHE A 44 -22.38 29.72 -6.61
CA PHE A 44 -22.64 29.53 -8.04
C PHE A 44 -23.28 28.16 -8.32
N SER A 45 -22.73 27.10 -7.71
CA SER A 45 -23.20 25.72 -7.90
C SER A 45 -24.65 25.54 -7.45
N LYS A 46 -25.07 26.23 -6.38
CA LYS A 46 -26.47 26.19 -5.92
C LYS A 46 -27.46 26.82 -6.90
N GLN A 47 -27.00 27.81 -7.67
CA GLN A 47 -27.81 28.52 -8.67
C GLN A 47 -27.79 27.80 -10.03
N ASN A 48 -26.71 27.08 -10.35
CA ASN A 48 -26.51 26.45 -11.64
C ASN A 48 -26.35 24.93 -11.53
N ARG A 49 -27.48 24.22 -11.54
CA ARG A 49 -27.55 22.76 -11.36
C ARG A 49 -27.51 21.95 -12.67
N GLY A 50 -27.33 22.62 -13.80
CA GLY A 50 -27.32 21.96 -15.11
C GLY A 50 -26.01 21.22 -15.36
N ARG A 51 -26.09 20.08 -16.05
CA ARG A 51 -24.93 19.25 -16.44
C ARG A 51 -23.90 19.97 -17.33
N GLN A 52 -24.29 21.08 -17.94
CA GLN A 52 -23.43 21.85 -18.87
C GLN A 52 -22.20 22.48 -18.20
N ILE A 53 -22.18 22.55 -16.85
CA ILE A 53 -21.04 23.04 -16.10
C ILE A 53 -20.10 21.86 -15.80
N LEU A 54 -18.81 22.05 -16.08
CA LEU A 54 -17.78 21.04 -15.91
C LEU A 54 -17.83 20.35 -14.54
N GLY A 55 -17.99 21.12 -13.46
CA GLY A 55 -18.05 20.56 -12.11
C GLY A 55 -19.25 19.63 -11.88
N ASN A 56 -20.40 19.94 -12.49
CA ASN A 56 -21.60 19.09 -12.40
C ASN A 56 -21.46 17.83 -13.27
N LEU A 57 -20.75 17.93 -14.40
CA LEU A 57 -20.43 16.76 -15.22
C LEU A 57 -19.51 15.81 -14.47
N LEU A 58 -18.45 16.34 -13.84
CA LEU A 58 -17.51 15.55 -13.03
C LEU A 58 -18.23 14.88 -11.86
N ASP A 59 -19.06 15.64 -11.11
CA ASP A 59 -19.93 15.09 -10.07
C ASP A 59 -20.76 13.91 -10.58
N GLU A 60 -21.51 14.09 -11.68
CA GLU A 60 -22.36 13.04 -12.22
C GLU A 60 -21.55 11.79 -12.61
N THR A 61 -20.39 11.98 -13.26
CA THR A 61 -19.52 10.86 -13.62
C THR A 61 -18.95 10.14 -12.40
N SER A 62 -18.52 10.87 -11.36
CA SER A 62 -18.02 10.27 -10.11
C SER A 62 -19.10 9.47 -9.41
N ARG A 63 -20.34 9.98 -9.34
CA ARG A 63 -21.48 9.25 -8.78
C ARG A 63 -21.78 7.97 -9.56
N ASN A 64 -21.68 8.01 -10.89
CA ASN A 64 -21.90 6.82 -11.73
C ASN A 64 -20.83 5.73 -11.56
N LEU A 65 -19.65 6.05 -11.03
CA LEU A 65 -18.63 5.06 -10.65
C LEU A 65 -18.91 4.38 -9.31
N GLN A 66 -19.89 4.88 -8.56
CA GLN A 66 -20.21 4.46 -7.20
C GLN A 66 -21.72 4.15 -7.08
N ASP A 67 -22.34 3.48 -8.06
CA ASP A 67 -23.77 3.13 -8.04
C ASP A 67 -24.74 4.31 -7.79
N GLY A 68 -24.33 5.52 -8.22
CA GLY A 68 -25.09 6.75 -8.01
C GLY A 68 -24.96 7.36 -6.61
N GLN A 69 -24.10 6.80 -5.74
CA GLN A 69 -23.82 7.35 -4.41
C GLN A 69 -23.21 8.74 -4.52
N THR A 70 -23.57 9.61 -3.56
CA THR A 70 -23.12 11.00 -3.54
C THR A 70 -21.91 11.25 -2.64
N ILE A 71 -21.46 10.22 -1.91
CA ILE A 71 -20.34 10.26 -0.97
C ILE A 71 -19.33 9.19 -1.38
N GLY A 72 -18.07 9.60 -1.44
CA GLY A 72 -16.95 8.74 -1.78
C GLY A 72 -16.47 8.94 -3.21
N LEU A 73 -15.16 8.86 -3.39
CA LEU A 73 -14.51 8.62 -4.68
C LEU A 73 -13.90 7.22 -4.68
N PRO A 74 -13.92 6.48 -5.82
CA PRO A 74 -13.19 5.22 -5.93
C PRO A 74 -11.70 5.44 -5.63
N ILE A 75 -11.10 4.56 -4.84
CA ILE A 75 -9.66 4.62 -4.52
C ILE A 75 -8.90 3.88 -5.63
N GLY A 76 -7.83 4.50 -6.14
CA GLY A 76 -6.96 3.91 -7.16
C GLY A 76 -7.00 4.61 -8.53
N PRO A 77 -8.16 4.97 -9.11
CA PRO A 77 -8.17 5.67 -10.40
C PRO A 77 -7.50 7.05 -10.32
N ASP A 78 -6.62 7.36 -11.27
CA ASP A 78 -5.95 8.66 -11.38
C ASP A 78 -6.94 9.84 -11.41
N THR A 79 -8.11 9.61 -12.03
CA THR A 79 -9.19 10.60 -12.07
C THR A 79 -9.70 10.96 -10.66
N SER A 80 -9.77 10.00 -9.75
CA SER A 80 -10.13 10.26 -8.35
C SER A 80 -9.04 11.06 -7.64
N HIS A 81 -7.76 10.77 -7.89
CA HIS A 81 -6.63 11.52 -7.32
C HIS A 81 -6.67 12.99 -7.75
N ILE A 82 -6.84 13.26 -9.04
CA ILE A 82 -6.94 14.63 -9.58
C ILE A 82 -8.15 15.37 -8.99
N ILE A 83 -9.30 14.71 -8.88
CA ILE A 83 -10.52 15.33 -8.30
C ILE A 83 -10.34 15.63 -6.81
N ALA A 84 -9.72 14.72 -6.06
CA ALA A 84 -9.44 14.93 -4.64
C ALA A 84 -8.46 16.09 -4.44
N GLU A 85 -7.41 16.16 -5.25
CA GLU A 85 -6.40 17.23 -5.23
C GLU A 85 -6.98 18.59 -5.60
N LEU A 86 -7.90 18.63 -6.57
CA LEU A 86 -8.68 19.82 -6.93
C LEU A 86 -9.45 20.37 -5.72
N ILE A 87 -10.15 19.50 -4.98
CA ILE A 87 -10.89 19.90 -3.78
C ILE A 87 -9.93 20.39 -2.69
N ALA A 88 -8.83 19.67 -2.46
CA ALA A 88 -7.85 20.02 -1.43
C ALA A 88 -7.15 21.35 -1.75
N THR A 89 -6.80 21.61 -3.00
CA THR A 89 -6.23 22.90 -3.46
C THR A 89 -7.19 24.06 -3.21
N ALA A 90 -8.49 23.88 -3.47
CA ALA A 90 -9.49 24.90 -3.18
C ALA A 90 -9.64 25.17 -1.67
N ILE A 91 -9.37 24.18 -0.82
CA ILE A 91 -9.31 24.33 0.65
C ILE A 91 -8.03 25.09 1.05
N ASP A 92 -6.88 24.76 0.46
CA ASP A 92 -5.60 25.42 0.70
C ASP A 92 -5.65 26.91 0.38
N GLU A 93 -6.25 27.29 -0.75
CA GLU A 93 -6.42 28.70 -1.15
C GLU A 93 -7.30 29.47 -0.14
N GLN A 94 -8.38 28.85 0.32
CA GLN A 94 -9.28 29.44 1.32
C GLN A 94 -8.63 29.54 2.69
N LEU A 95 -7.80 28.57 3.06
CA LEU A 95 -7.03 28.58 4.30
C LEU A 95 -5.98 29.70 4.28
N SER A 96 -5.21 29.79 3.18
CA SER A 96 -4.23 30.86 2.94
C SER A 96 -4.88 32.24 3.04
N THR A 97 -6.03 32.42 2.38
CA THR A 97 -6.81 33.66 2.46
C THR A 97 -7.28 33.95 3.88
N ALA A 98 -7.77 32.95 4.61
CA ALA A 98 -8.27 33.11 5.98
C ALA A 98 -7.17 33.46 6.99
N LEU A 99 -5.93 33.03 6.72
CA LEU A 99 -4.76 33.32 7.55
C LEU A 99 -3.96 34.55 7.09
N GLY A 100 -4.40 35.21 6.01
CA GLY A 100 -3.81 36.46 5.53
C GLY A 100 -2.57 36.28 4.65
N GLY A 101 -2.36 35.09 4.09
CA GLY A 101 -1.25 34.81 3.18
C GLY A 101 -0.82 33.35 3.15
N ARG A 102 0.23 33.09 2.35
CA ARG A 102 0.81 31.76 2.21
C ARG A 102 1.37 31.26 3.54
N ILE A 103 1.04 30.03 3.89
CA ILE A 103 1.47 29.37 5.12
C ILE A 103 2.76 28.61 4.83
N ALA A 104 3.72 28.66 5.75
CA ALA A 104 4.89 27.80 5.67
C ALA A 104 4.45 26.36 5.99
N GLY A 105 4.70 25.44 5.07
CA GLY A 105 4.29 24.05 5.24
C GLY A 105 4.17 23.31 3.93
N LEU A 106 3.63 22.10 4.04
CA LEU A 106 3.30 21.24 2.91
C LEU A 106 2.02 20.48 3.19
N ARG A 107 1.36 20.07 2.10
CA ARG A 107 0.31 19.06 2.10
C ARG A 107 0.73 17.94 1.17
N TYR A 108 0.61 16.70 1.63
CA TYR A 108 0.77 15.51 0.80
C TYR A 108 -0.54 14.73 0.85
N VAL A 109 -1.30 14.78 -0.25
CA VAL A 109 -2.66 14.23 -0.32
C VAL A 109 -3.53 14.80 0.82
N ASP A 110 -3.86 14.02 1.84
CA ASP A 110 -4.65 14.41 3.01
C ASP A 110 -3.81 14.81 4.24
N ASP A 111 -2.50 14.56 4.25
CA ASP A 111 -1.60 14.91 5.34
C ASP A 111 -1.11 16.36 5.23
N TYR A 112 -1.30 17.15 6.29
CA TYR A 112 -0.83 18.51 6.44
C TYR A 112 0.31 18.61 7.46
N TYR A 113 1.35 19.36 7.09
CA TYR A 113 2.43 19.79 7.99
C TYR A 113 2.60 21.30 7.85
N LEU A 114 2.09 22.06 8.82
CA LEU A 114 2.10 23.53 8.79
C LEU A 114 2.94 24.09 9.95
N PHE A 115 3.73 25.12 9.68
CA PHE A 115 4.75 25.64 10.60
C PHE A 115 4.42 27.06 11.08
N PHE A 116 4.64 27.30 12.37
CA PHE A 116 4.24 28.54 13.06
C PHE A 116 5.26 29.01 14.09
N SER A 117 5.31 30.33 14.31
CA SER A 117 6.24 30.94 15.28
C SER A 117 5.70 30.80 16.72
N SER A 118 4.38 30.74 16.87
CA SER A 118 3.72 30.61 18.16
C SER A 118 2.66 29.51 18.18
N ARG A 119 2.46 28.88 19.34
CA ARG A 119 1.40 27.87 19.53
C ARG A 119 0.02 28.45 19.21
N LYS A 120 -0.19 29.73 19.52
CA LYS A 120 -1.44 30.44 19.25
C LYS A 120 -1.73 30.54 17.75
N GLU A 121 -0.73 30.80 16.92
CA GLU A 121 -0.88 30.78 15.46
C GLU A 121 -1.26 29.39 14.96
N ALA A 122 -0.62 28.34 15.47
CA ALA A 122 -0.95 26.96 15.12
C ALA A 122 -2.39 26.58 15.52
N GLU A 123 -2.83 26.97 16.71
CA GLU A 123 -4.21 26.76 17.18
C GLU A 123 -5.24 27.53 16.34
N ASN A 124 -4.92 28.77 15.95
CA ASN A 124 -5.76 29.55 15.04
C ASN A 124 -5.83 28.91 13.64
N ALA A 125 -4.70 28.42 13.13
CA ALA A 125 -4.63 27.75 11.83
C ALA A 125 -5.41 26.43 11.83
N LEU A 126 -5.33 25.64 12.90
CA LEU A 126 -6.14 24.44 13.07
C LEU A 126 -7.64 24.78 13.06
N ALA A 127 -8.07 25.80 13.79
CA ALA A 127 -9.46 26.24 13.79
C ALA A 127 -9.93 26.73 12.41
N ALA A 128 -9.06 27.44 11.68
CA ALA A 128 -9.34 27.89 10.32
C ALA A 128 -9.45 26.69 9.35
N LEU A 129 -8.52 25.73 9.41
CA LEU A 129 -8.51 24.53 8.58
C LEU A 129 -9.76 23.67 8.82
N ILE A 130 -10.14 23.44 10.08
CA ILE A 130 -11.39 22.73 10.43
C ILE A 130 -12.59 23.41 9.76
N LYS A 131 -12.66 24.75 9.81
CA LYS A 131 -13.75 25.51 9.20
C LYS A 131 -13.77 25.36 7.67
N GLN A 132 -12.61 25.38 7.01
CA GLN A 132 -12.54 25.21 5.55
C GLN A 132 -12.91 23.79 5.14
N LEU A 133 -12.37 22.77 5.81
CA LEU A 133 -12.74 21.37 5.56
C LEU A 133 -14.26 21.15 5.70
N GLN A 134 -14.88 21.71 6.75
CA GLN A 134 -16.33 21.64 6.95
C GLN A 134 -17.13 22.27 5.81
N ALA A 135 -16.61 23.28 5.11
CA ALA A 135 -17.29 23.88 3.97
C ALA A 135 -17.49 22.88 2.80
N TYR A 136 -16.62 21.87 2.75
CA TYR A 136 -16.62 20.76 1.79
C TYR A 136 -17.11 19.43 2.40
N GLU A 137 -17.71 19.47 3.61
CA GLU A 137 -18.19 18.30 4.34
C GLU A 137 -17.08 17.32 4.78
N LEU A 138 -15.82 17.77 4.80
CA LEU A 138 -14.67 17.01 5.27
C LEU A 138 -14.37 17.29 6.74
N GLN A 139 -13.65 16.38 7.39
CA GLN A 139 -13.27 16.48 8.80
C GLN A 139 -11.80 16.09 8.99
N ILE A 140 -11.13 16.74 9.95
CA ILE A 140 -9.81 16.28 10.40
C ILE A 140 -9.93 14.95 11.12
N ASN A 141 -8.88 14.13 11.10
CA ASN A 141 -8.77 13.00 12.01
C ASN A 141 -8.09 13.44 13.31
N PHE A 142 -8.91 13.49 14.38
CA PHE A 142 -8.51 13.97 15.69
C PHE A 142 -7.44 13.12 16.37
N GLU A 143 -7.32 11.84 16.03
CA GLU A 143 -6.35 10.92 16.62
C GLU A 143 -4.93 11.20 16.11
N LYS A 144 -4.79 11.61 14.83
CA LYS A 144 -3.49 11.98 14.26
C LYS A 144 -3.19 13.48 14.33
N THR A 145 -4.19 14.32 14.59
CA THR A 145 -4.03 15.77 14.71
C THR A 145 -3.27 16.15 15.98
N ARG A 146 -2.15 16.87 15.83
CA ARG A 146 -1.35 17.35 16.96
C ARG A 146 -0.64 18.67 16.67
N ILE A 147 -0.49 19.47 17.73
CA ILE A 147 0.38 20.65 17.75
C ILE A 147 1.54 20.35 18.70
N CYS A 148 2.74 20.25 18.16
CA CYS A 148 3.97 19.97 18.91
C CYS A 148 5.03 21.05 18.64
N GLU A 149 6.11 21.04 19.43
CA GLU A 149 7.28 21.84 19.07
C GLU A 149 7.94 21.22 17.82
N THR A 150 8.51 22.06 16.95
CA THR A 150 9.13 21.59 15.70
C THR A 150 10.27 20.61 15.95
N ILE A 151 10.97 20.71 17.08
CA ILE A 151 12.00 19.75 17.47
C ILE A 151 11.44 18.34 17.74
N ASP A 152 10.16 18.25 18.11
CA ASP A 152 9.44 16.99 18.31
C ASP A 152 8.81 16.49 16.99
N LEU A 153 9.07 17.16 15.86
CA LEU A 153 8.82 16.62 14.53
C LEU A 153 9.86 15.53 14.25
N THR A 154 9.85 14.47 15.05
CA THR A 154 10.66 13.31 14.81
C THR A 154 10.02 12.50 13.70
N GLU A 155 10.82 12.11 12.72
CA GLU A 155 10.55 10.92 11.94
C GLU A 155 10.27 9.75 12.89
N ASP A 156 9.60 8.73 12.36
CA ASP A 156 9.42 7.47 13.03
C ASP A 156 10.78 6.86 13.40
N LEU A 157 11.31 7.20 14.59
CA LEU A 157 12.63 6.79 15.11
C LEU A 157 12.80 5.27 15.08
N TRP A 158 11.68 4.56 15.14
CA TRP A 158 11.63 3.13 15.03
C TRP A 158 12.23 2.61 13.71
N THR A 159 12.07 3.33 12.60
CA THR A 159 12.64 2.95 11.29
C THR A 159 14.16 2.98 11.34
N HIS A 160 14.75 4.01 11.94
CA HIS A 160 16.20 4.16 12.13
C HIS A 160 16.76 3.08 13.05
N GLU A 161 16.11 2.84 14.19
CA GLU A 161 16.52 1.78 15.13
C GLU A 161 16.51 0.41 14.45
N LEU A 162 15.43 0.10 13.73
CA LEU A 162 15.34 -1.16 13.02
C LEU A 162 16.30 -1.22 11.85
N ARG A 163 16.51 -0.14 11.09
CA ARG A 163 17.44 -0.06 9.94
C ARG A 163 18.88 -0.22 10.37
N ALA A 164 19.29 0.39 11.47
CA ALA A 164 20.65 0.28 12.00
C ALA A 164 20.99 -1.13 12.52
N PHE A 165 19.99 -1.97 12.81
CA PHE A 165 20.23 -3.34 13.26
C PHE A 165 20.68 -4.24 12.11
N GLU A 166 21.98 -4.55 12.03
CA GLU A 166 22.52 -5.49 11.06
C GLU A 166 22.46 -6.93 11.57
N VAL A 167 21.89 -7.83 10.76
CA VAL A 167 21.90 -9.27 11.02
C VAL A 167 23.19 -9.84 10.45
N SER A 168 24.02 -10.48 11.27
CA SER A 168 25.28 -11.04 10.77
C SER A 168 25.06 -12.15 9.75
N GLU A 169 25.78 -12.10 8.63
CA GLU A 169 25.81 -13.19 7.63
C GLU A 169 26.47 -14.47 8.15
N THR A 170 27.25 -14.38 9.22
CA THR A 170 28.00 -15.52 9.76
C THR A 170 27.09 -16.52 10.46
N LYS A 171 27.23 -17.80 10.12
CA LYS A 171 26.45 -18.90 10.71
C LYS A 171 26.42 -18.89 12.24
N ARG A 172 27.51 -18.50 12.92
CA ARG A 172 27.60 -18.52 14.39
C ARG A 172 26.75 -17.44 15.07
N LYS A 173 26.59 -16.27 14.43
CA LYS A 173 25.93 -15.10 15.03
C LYS A 173 24.50 -14.91 14.53
N GLN A 174 24.24 -15.25 13.26
CA GLN A 174 22.98 -14.95 12.59
C GLN A 174 21.74 -15.36 13.39
N GLY A 175 21.67 -16.59 13.91
CA GLY A 175 20.50 -17.05 14.65
C GLY A 175 20.19 -16.24 15.91
N ARG A 176 21.23 -15.71 16.59
CA ARG A 176 21.05 -14.81 17.73
C ARG A 176 20.59 -13.43 17.28
N ASP A 177 21.18 -12.92 16.20
CA ASP A 177 20.88 -11.59 15.67
C ASP A 177 19.45 -11.53 15.12
N ILE A 178 18.99 -12.56 14.40
CA ILE A 178 17.59 -12.71 13.97
C ILE A 178 16.64 -12.68 15.17
N HIS A 179 16.95 -13.46 16.21
CA HIS A 179 16.12 -13.50 17.42
C HIS A 179 16.03 -12.12 18.08
N HIS A 180 17.19 -11.46 18.29
CA HIS A 180 17.24 -10.13 18.88
C HIS A 180 16.53 -9.08 18.02
N PHE A 181 16.67 -9.14 16.70
CA PHE A 181 16.01 -8.25 15.77
C PHE A 181 14.48 -8.37 15.87
N LEU A 182 13.95 -9.59 15.88
CA LEU A 182 12.51 -9.80 15.94
C LEU A 182 11.91 -9.48 17.32
N GLU A 183 12.66 -9.68 18.40
CA GLU A 183 12.24 -9.21 19.73
C GLU A 183 12.29 -7.68 19.86
N LEU A 184 13.29 -7.02 19.25
CA LEU A 184 13.35 -5.57 19.13
C LEU A 184 12.14 -5.03 18.35
N ALA A 185 11.86 -5.63 17.19
CA ALA A 185 10.72 -5.30 16.34
C ALA A 185 9.39 -5.38 17.11
N LYS A 186 9.15 -6.49 17.83
CA LYS A 186 7.94 -6.65 18.67
C LYS A 186 7.85 -5.59 19.76
N ARG A 187 8.96 -5.27 20.43
CA ARG A 187 8.97 -4.25 21.49
C ARG A 187 8.64 -2.87 20.93
N ILE A 188 9.20 -2.53 19.78
CA ILE A 188 8.93 -1.29 19.07
C ILE A 188 7.46 -1.27 18.61
N ALA A 189 6.97 -2.34 18.00
CA ALA A 189 5.58 -2.45 17.56
C ALA A 189 4.58 -2.38 18.72
N ALA A 190 4.94 -2.84 19.92
CA ALA A 190 4.09 -2.69 21.11
C ALA A 190 4.10 -1.26 21.68
N ALA A 191 5.16 -0.48 21.42
CA ALA A 191 5.31 0.90 21.87
C ALA A 191 4.72 1.93 20.89
N ASN A 192 4.51 1.54 19.64
CA ASN A 192 3.92 2.36 18.59
C ASN A 192 2.52 1.84 18.25
N THR A 193 1.59 2.71 17.91
CA THR A 193 0.26 2.31 17.44
C THR A 193 0.25 1.92 15.96
N ASP A 194 1.41 1.98 15.30
CA ASP A 194 1.55 1.72 13.88
C ASP A 194 1.72 0.21 13.61
N GLU A 195 0.75 -0.37 12.91
CA GLU A 195 0.76 -1.78 12.50
C GLU A 195 1.84 -2.06 11.44
N SER A 196 2.41 -1.03 10.81
CA SER A 196 3.43 -1.15 9.76
C SER A 196 4.81 -1.59 10.28
N VAL A 197 5.10 -1.38 11.57
CA VAL A 197 6.42 -1.68 12.17
C VAL A 197 6.82 -3.14 11.93
N MET A 198 5.88 -4.06 12.16
CA MET A 198 6.15 -5.49 11.99
C MET A 198 6.25 -5.88 10.52
N LEU A 199 5.44 -5.27 9.66
CA LEU A 199 5.56 -5.48 8.21
C LEU A 199 6.93 -5.04 7.70
N TYR A 200 7.39 -3.84 8.08
CA TYR A 200 8.75 -3.36 7.78
C TYR A 200 9.81 -4.31 8.32
N SER A 201 9.65 -4.79 9.55
CA SER A 201 10.61 -5.71 10.17
C SER A 201 10.72 -7.03 9.40
N VAL A 202 9.59 -7.60 8.99
CA VAL A 202 9.56 -8.82 8.18
C VAL A 202 10.18 -8.58 6.80
N LYS A 203 9.87 -7.46 6.14
CA LYS A 203 10.50 -7.06 4.87
C LYS A 203 12.02 -6.94 5.02
N LYS A 204 12.49 -6.23 6.05
CA LYS A 204 13.91 -6.09 6.33
C LYS A 204 14.60 -7.44 6.56
N SER A 205 13.94 -8.36 7.27
CA SER A 205 14.49 -9.70 7.46
C SER A 205 14.59 -10.50 6.15
N ALA A 206 13.76 -10.18 5.15
CA ALA A 206 13.80 -10.77 3.82
C ALA A 206 14.94 -10.22 2.95
N SER A 207 15.52 -9.06 3.30
CA SER A 207 16.70 -8.46 2.64
C SER A 207 18.04 -9.08 3.07
N SER A 208 18.02 -10.31 3.61
CA SER A 208 19.21 -11.06 3.98
C SER A 208 18.97 -12.56 3.81
N ILE A 209 20.00 -13.32 3.42
CA ILE A 209 19.87 -14.77 3.30
C ILE A 209 19.87 -15.44 4.68
N ILE A 210 18.81 -16.18 4.98
CA ILE A 210 18.67 -16.98 6.19
C ILE A 210 19.41 -18.30 6.02
N ARG A 211 20.35 -18.58 6.93
CA ARG A 211 21.10 -19.83 6.94
C ARG A 211 20.19 -21.02 7.28
N LYS A 212 20.43 -22.14 6.60
CA LYS A 212 19.65 -23.38 6.73
C LYS A 212 19.53 -23.88 8.18
N GLU A 213 20.55 -23.66 9.01
CA GLU A 213 20.53 -24.09 10.42
C GLU A 213 19.57 -23.26 11.28
N HIS A 214 19.35 -22.00 10.91
CA HIS A 214 18.47 -21.08 11.65
C HIS A 214 17.06 -21.01 11.05
N TRP A 215 16.89 -21.54 9.83
CA TRP A 215 15.63 -21.54 9.10
C TRP A 215 14.44 -22.01 9.93
N ARG A 216 14.57 -23.14 10.63
CA ARG A 216 13.48 -23.69 11.45
C ARG A 216 13.03 -22.70 12.54
N THR A 217 13.99 -22.05 13.19
CA THR A 217 13.71 -21.05 14.23
C THR A 217 13.13 -19.77 13.63
N PHE A 218 13.62 -19.37 12.46
CA PHE A 218 13.10 -18.21 11.73
C PHE A 218 11.64 -18.41 11.32
N VAL A 219 11.28 -19.57 10.75
CA VAL A 219 9.89 -19.90 10.42
C VAL A 219 9.00 -19.88 11.66
N ALA A 220 9.48 -20.41 12.81
CA ALA A 220 8.72 -20.33 14.06
C ALA A 220 8.48 -18.87 14.50
N HIS A 221 9.49 -18.00 14.35
CA HIS A 221 9.31 -16.57 14.59
C HIS A 221 8.29 -15.95 13.63
N LEU A 222 8.35 -16.25 12.33
CA LEU A 222 7.37 -15.75 11.35
C LEU A 222 5.95 -16.20 11.72
N CYS A 223 5.76 -17.45 12.17
CA CYS A 223 4.44 -17.90 12.64
C CYS A 223 3.95 -17.08 13.85
N HIS A 224 4.83 -16.77 14.81
CA HIS A 224 4.45 -15.91 15.93
C HIS A 224 4.12 -14.48 15.50
N VAL A 225 4.83 -13.94 14.51
CA VAL A 225 4.56 -12.62 13.95
C VAL A 225 3.23 -12.61 13.20
N ALA A 226 2.97 -13.61 12.33
CA ALA A 226 1.72 -13.71 11.56
C ALA A 226 0.47 -13.77 12.44
N ILE A 227 0.51 -14.48 13.56
CA ILE A 227 -0.63 -14.55 14.50
C ILE A 227 -0.89 -13.19 15.14
N ALA A 228 0.16 -12.49 15.57
CA ALA A 228 0.02 -11.21 16.27
C ALA A 228 -0.21 -10.03 15.32
N TYR A 229 0.27 -10.13 14.08
CA TYR A 229 0.26 -9.08 13.06
C TYR A 229 -0.14 -9.67 11.70
N PRO A 230 -1.44 -9.92 11.45
CA PRO A 230 -1.92 -10.57 10.22
C PRO A 230 -1.61 -9.78 8.93
N ASN A 231 -1.40 -8.47 9.02
CA ASN A 231 -0.95 -7.64 7.89
C ASN A 231 0.42 -8.07 7.32
N THR A 232 1.17 -8.93 8.01
CA THR A 232 2.46 -9.48 7.54
C THR A 232 2.32 -10.74 6.67
N LEU A 233 1.12 -11.31 6.54
CA LEU A 233 0.89 -12.61 5.90
C LEU A 233 1.40 -12.70 4.47
N GLN A 234 1.17 -11.67 3.66
CA GLN A 234 1.66 -11.60 2.28
C GLN A 234 3.18 -11.76 2.21
N GLN A 235 3.90 -10.96 3.01
CA GLN A 235 5.36 -11.00 3.00
C GLN A 235 5.90 -12.33 3.56
N ILE A 236 5.25 -12.87 4.58
CA ILE A 236 5.61 -14.18 5.14
C ILE A 236 5.40 -15.29 4.09
N GLU A 237 4.29 -15.27 3.36
CA GLU A 237 4.03 -16.23 2.28
C GLU A 237 5.11 -16.13 1.19
N ARG A 238 5.47 -14.91 0.76
CA ARG A 238 6.57 -14.69 -0.20
C ARG A 238 7.89 -15.27 0.29
N ILE A 239 8.26 -15.04 1.54
CA ILE A 239 9.48 -15.60 2.16
C ILE A 239 9.42 -17.13 2.11
N LEU A 240 8.36 -17.74 2.64
CA LEU A 240 8.22 -19.20 2.72
C LEU A 240 8.27 -19.85 1.33
N SER A 241 7.52 -19.30 0.38
CA SER A 241 7.47 -19.78 -1.01
C SER A 241 8.79 -19.63 -1.76
N THR A 242 9.58 -18.60 -1.45
CA THR A 242 10.92 -18.41 -2.03
C THR A 242 11.88 -19.48 -1.54
N TYR A 243 11.98 -19.66 -0.22
CA TYR A 243 12.91 -20.63 0.37
C TYR A 243 12.51 -22.07 0.07
N GLU A 244 11.21 -22.40 0.05
CA GLU A 244 10.75 -23.73 -0.36
C GLU A 244 11.16 -24.07 -1.80
N ARG A 245 11.05 -23.10 -2.73
CA ARG A 245 11.44 -23.28 -4.13
C ARG A 245 12.92 -23.60 -4.30
N ILE A 246 13.76 -23.08 -3.40
CA ILE A 246 15.21 -23.32 -3.37
C ILE A 246 15.55 -24.62 -2.64
N GLY A 247 14.57 -25.27 -1.98
CA GLY A 247 14.73 -26.57 -1.34
C GLY A 247 14.94 -26.50 0.18
N TYR A 248 14.62 -25.38 0.83
CA TYR A 248 14.60 -25.32 2.29
C TYR A 248 13.39 -26.09 2.85
N PRO A 249 13.56 -26.82 3.97
CA PRO A 249 12.46 -27.61 4.53
C PRO A 249 11.42 -26.73 5.20
N ILE A 250 10.14 -26.93 4.88
CA ILE A 250 9.01 -26.25 5.55
C ILE A 250 8.39 -27.18 6.59
N ASP A 251 8.20 -26.68 7.81
CA ASP A 251 7.45 -27.38 8.87
C ASP A 251 5.94 -27.25 8.60
N ARG A 252 5.45 -28.02 7.61
CA ARG A 252 4.04 -28.01 7.16
C ARG A 252 3.03 -28.14 8.30
N PRO A 253 3.22 -29.00 9.32
CA PRO A 253 2.31 -29.04 10.47
C PRO A 253 2.18 -27.70 11.20
N SER A 254 3.27 -26.96 11.40
CA SER A 254 3.22 -25.67 12.11
C SER A 254 2.63 -24.55 11.26
N VAL A 255 3.04 -24.46 9.99
CA VAL A 255 2.50 -23.47 9.05
C VAL A 255 1.03 -23.75 8.71
N GLY A 256 0.65 -25.03 8.58
CA GLY A 256 -0.74 -25.44 8.40
C GLY A 256 -1.60 -25.09 9.61
N ARG A 257 -1.10 -25.27 10.85
CA ARG A 257 -1.81 -24.80 12.06
C ARG A 257 -2.00 -23.28 12.04
N LEU A 258 -0.96 -22.53 11.67
CA LEU A 258 -1.04 -21.06 11.53
C LEU A 258 -2.15 -20.65 10.56
N ALA A 259 -2.10 -21.11 9.31
CA ALA A 259 -3.07 -20.76 8.28
C ALA A 259 -4.49 -21.12 8.71
N ASN A 260 -4.69 -22.31 9.28
CA ASN A 260 -6.01 -22.73 9.75
C ASN A 260 -6.51 -21.91 10.95
N SER A 261 -5.65 -21.54 11.90
CA SER A 261 -6.05 -20.69 13.04
C SER A 261 -6.44 -19.28 12.60
N ILE A 262 -5.69 -18.69 11.66
CA ILE A 262 -6.03 -17.36 11.13
C ILE A 262 -7.35 -17.42 10.35
N ILE A 263 -7.56 -18.43 9.50
CA ILE A 263 -8.84 -18.59 8.78
C ILE A 263 -9.99 -18.76 9.77
N GLU A 264 -9.82 -19.56 10.82
CA GLU A 264 -10.86 -19.79 11.83
C GLU A 264 -11.31 -18.50 12.52
N GLU A 265 -10.37 -17.59 12.82
CA GLU A 265 -10.61 -16.30 13.47
C GLU A 265 -11.12 -15.22 12.49
N HIS A 266 -10.55 -15.14 11.29
CA HIS A 266 -10.77 -14.04 10.35
C HIS A 266 -11.91 -14.27 9.36
N ALA A 267 -12.22 -15.53 9.01
CA ALA A 267 -13.32 -15.82 8.08
C ALA A 267 -14.69 -15.34 8.57
N PRO A 268 -15.10 -15.58 9.83
CA PRO A 268 -16.39 -15.09 10.33
C PRO A 268 -16.50 -13.56 10.38
N LEU A 269 -15.36 -12.86 10.39
CA LEU A 269 -15.29 -11.39 10.42
C LEU A 269 -15.27 -10.75 9.03
N ASN A 270 -15.28 -11.55 7.96
CA ASN A 270 -15.09 -11.09 6.57
C ASN A 270 -13.78 -10.31 6.37
N HIS A 271 -12.72 -10.70 7.09
CA HIS A 271 -11.37 -10.19 6.89
C HIS A 271 -10.75 -10.87 5.64
N HIS A 272 -11.09 -10.33 4.46
CA HIS A 272 -10.80 -10.97 3.17
C HIS A 272 -9.32 -11.14 2.88
N SER A 273 -8.48 -10.17 3.24
CA SER A 273 -7.04 -10.18 2.92
C SER A 273 -6.32 -11.32 3.63
N GLU A 274 -6.54 -11.45 4.93
CA GLU A 274 -5.89 -12.43 5.79
C GLU A 274 -6.27 -13.86 5.38
N VAL A 275 -7.56 -14.09 5.09
CA VAL A 275 -8.05 -15.38 4.62
C VAL A 275 -7.50 -15.69 3.23
N ALA A 276 -7.49 -14.73 2.30
CA ALA A 276 -6.96 -14.93 0.96
C ALA A 276 -5.47 -15.34 1.00
N TRP A 277 -4.64 -14.67 1.80
CA TRP A 277 -3.23 -15.02 1.95
C TRP A 277 -3.02 -16.37 2.64
N CYS A 278 -3.86 -16.75 3.61
CA CYS A 278 -3.79 -18.09 4.20
C CYS A 278 -4.20 -19.20 3.22
N LEU A 279 -5.25 -18.98 2.42
CA LEU A 279 -5.65 -19.90 1.36
C LEU A 279 -4.57 -20.02 0.29
N TRP A 280 -3.97 -18.89 -0.08
CA TRP A 280 -2.85 -18.86 -1.03
C TRP A 280 -1.64 -19.62 -0.48
N MET A 281 -1.30 -19.44 0.80
CA MET A 281 -0.25 -20.18 1.50
C MET A 281 -0.53 -21.69 1.53
N CYS A 282 -1.80 -22.08 1.73
CA CYS A 282 -2.21 -23.49 1.62
C CYS A 282 -2.00 -24.04 0.20
N LYS A 283 -2.32 -23.26 -0.83
CA LYS A 283 -2.11 -23.64 -2.23
C LYS A 283 -0.62 -23.77 -2.56
N SER A 284 0.17 -22.75 -2.24
CA SER A 284 1.58 -22.62 -2.64
C SER A 284 2.48 -23.61 -1.91
N LEU A 285 2.27 -23.79 -0.60
CA LEU A 285 3.07 -24.66 0.26
C LEU A 285 2.44 -26.04 0.49
N ASP A 286 1.42 -26.41 -0.27
CA ASP A 286 0.74 -27.71 -0.18
C ASP A 286 0.31 -28.08 1.27
N LEU A 287 -0.41 -27.15 1.92
CA LEU A 287 -0.89 -27.31 3.28
C LEU A 287 -2.36 -27.75 3.28
N GLU A 288 -2.69 -28.67 4.19
CA GLU A 288 -4.05 -29.16 4.35
C GLU A 288 -4.92 -28.13 5.12
N LEU A 289 -6.06 -27.78 4.53
CA LEU A 289 -7.12 -27.02 5.20
C LEU A 289 -7.94 -27.94 6.10
N SER A 290 -8.46 -27.42 7.20
CA SER A 290 -9.44 -28.15 8.02
C SER A 290 -10.80 -28.18 7.34
N ILE A 291 -11.58 -29.25 7.57
CA ILE A 291 -12.94 -29.40 7.05
C ILE A 291 -13.80 -28.19 7.46
N ASP A 292 -13.71 -27.75 8.71
CA ASP A 292 -14.46 -26.59 9.21
C ASP A 292 -14.09 -25.30 8.47
N ASN A 293 -12.80 -25.11 8.14
CA ASN A 293 -12.35 -23.93 7.42
C ASN A 293 -12.80 -23.93 5.95
N VAL A 294 -12.93 -25.08 5.30
CA VAL A 294 -13.54 -25.16 3.96
C VAL A 294 -14.97 -24.59 4.01
N HIS A 295 -15.77 -24.99 4.99
CA HIS A 295 -17.13 -24.49 5.17
C HIS A 295 -17.18 -22.99 5.54
N ARG A 296 -16.29 -22.52 6.42
CA ARG A 296 -16.23 -21.09 6.78
C ARG A 296 -15.94 -20.23 5.56
N VAL A 297 -14.90 -20.58 4.80
CA VAL A 297 -14.47 -19.84 3.62
C VAL A 297 -15.52 -19.88 2.52
N SER A 298 -16.19 -21.01 2.33
CA SER A 298 -17.23 -21.14 1.29
C SER A 298 -18.41 -20.18 1.54
N THR A 299 -18.71 -19.88 2.80
CA THR A 299 -19.79 -18.95 3.19
C THR A 299 -19.38 -17.48 3.29
N MET A 300 -18.11 -17.14 3.06
CA MET A 300 -17.64 -15.75 3.10
C MET A 300 -18.13 -14.97 1.89
N ASN A 301 -18.45 -13.68 2.07
CA ASN A 301 -18.79 -12.79 0.97
C ASN A 301 -17.53 -12.23 0.27
N SER A 302 -16.71 -13.12 -0.30
CA SER A 302 -15.44 -12.75 -0.92
C SER A 302 -15.19 -13.53 -2.21
N SER A 303 -15.32 -12.84 -3.35
CA SER A 303 -15.01 -13.43 -4.66
C SER A 303 -13.59 -14.00 -4.73
N VAL A 304 -12.61 -13.31 -4.13
CA VAL A 304 -11.21 -13.74 -4.12
C VAL A 304 -11.03 -15.03 -3.33
N CYS A 305 -11.56 -15.11 -2.10
CA CYS A 305 -11.43 -16.32 -1.28
C CYS A 305 -12.17 -17.50 -1.90
N SER A 306 -13.37 -17.28 -2.43
CA SER A 306 -14.14 -18.33 -3.12
C SER A 306 -13.42 -18.85 -4.36
N LEU A 307 -12.77 -17.99 -5.16
CA LEU A 307 -12.00 -18.42 -6.33
C LEU A 307 -10.77 -19.26 -5.95
N ILE A 308 -10.03 -18.86 -4.91
CA ILE A 308 -8.89 -19.67 -4.43
C ILE A 308 -9.38 -21.01 -3.88
N LEU A 309 -10.52 -21.04 -3.17
CA LEU A 309 -11.11 -22.28 -2.66
C LEU A 309 -11.55 -23.22 -3.80
N LEU A 310 -12.17 -22.68 -4.85
CA LEU A 310 -12.54 -23.44 -6.05
C LEU A 310 -11.29 -23.98 -6.77
N ASP A 311 -10.21 -23.21 -6.86
CA ASP A 311 -8.95 -23.68 -7.44
C ASP A 311 -8.33 -24.84 -6.64
N LEU A 312 -8.38 -24.76 -5.31
CA LEU A 312 -7.96 -25.85 -4.42
C LEU A 312 -8.83 -27.11 -4.61
N GLU A 313 -10.14 -26.96 -4.83
CA GLU A 313 -11.05 -28.07 -5.15
C GLU A 313 -10.67 -28.74 -6.48
N GLN A 314 -10.46 -27.95 -7.53
CA GLN A 314 -10.06 -28.47 -8.85
C GLN A 314 -8.69 -29.14 -8.82
N SER A 315 -7.80 -28.63 -7.96
CA SER A 315 -6.48 -29.21 -7.71
C SER A 315 -6.51 -30.45 -6.80
N GLN A 316 -7.68 -30.89 -6.34
CA GLN A 316 -7.87 -32.02 -5.42
C GLN A 316 -7.10 -31.86 -4.08
N LYS A 317 -6.94 -30.61 -3.62
CA LYS A 317 -6.20 -30.26 -2.40
C LYS A 317 -7.09 -30.02 -1.17
N LEU A 318 -8.40 -30.19 -1.32
CA LEU A 318 -9.34 -30.03 -0.21
C LEU A 318 -9.63 -31.38 0.49
N PRO A 319 -9.81 -31.38 1.82
CA PRO A 319 -10.20 -32.58 2.56
C PRO A 319 -11.67 -32.99 2.32
N VAL A 320 -12.50 -32.07 1.84
CA VAL A 320 -13.94 -32.25 1.61
C VAL A 320 -14.36 -31.45 0.37
N ALA A 321 -15.33 -31.96 -0.38
CA ALA A 321 -15.93 -31.23 -1.50
C ALA A 321 -16.75 -30.04 -0.99
N ILE A 322 -16.77 -28.95 -1.76
CA ILE A 322 -17.53 -27.76 -1.40
C ILE A 322 -19.01 -28.02 -1.70
N ASP A 323 -19.90 -27.59 -0.80
CA ASP A 323 -21.33 -27.53 -1.12
C ASP A 323 -21.59 -26.33 -2.04
N HIS A 324 -21.66 -26.57 -3.35
CA HIS A 324 -21.85 -25.50 -4.33
C HIS A 324 -23.24 -24.85 -4.27
N SER A 325 -24.22 -25.43 -3.54
CA SER A 325 -25.57 -24.87 -3.45
C SER A 325 -25.60 -23.47 -2.79
N ILE A 326 -24.58 -23.15 -2.00
CA ILE A 326 -24.38 -21.82 -1.38
C ILE A 326 -24.29 -20.68 -2.41
N TRP A 327 -23.91 -20.98 -3.65
CA TRP A 327 -23.78 -19.99 -4.72
C TRP A 327 -24.95 -20.01 -5.69
N ASP A 328 -26.00 -20.82 -5.47
CA ASP A 328 -27.14 -20.92 -6.37
C ASP A 328 -27.81 -19.56 -6.63
N GLU A 329 -27.88 -18.71 -5.61
CA GLU A 329 -28.50 -17.38 -5.68
C GLU A 329 -27.70 -16.39 -6.52
N ILE A 330 -26.38 -16.57 -6.66
CA ILE A 330 -25.50 -15.61 -7.33
C ILE A 330 -25.08 -16.03 -8.74
N ARG A 331 -25.63 -17.12 -9.29
CA ARG A 331 -25.25 -17.62 -10.63
C ARG A 331 -25.94 -16.91 -11.80
N GLY A 332 -26.89 -16.01 -11.53
CA GLY A 332 -27.62 -15.28 -12.58
C GLY A 332 -26.81 -14.19 -13.27
N GLU A 333 -27.26 -13.75 -14.46
CA GLU A 333 -26.59 -12.70 -15.24
C GLU A 333 -26.54 -11.36 -14.49
N GLU A 334 -27.54 -11.08 -13.65
CA GLU A 334 -27.64 -9.87 -12.86
C GLU A 334 -26.46 -9.70 -11.88
N HIS A 335 -25.87 -10.80 -11.40
CA HIS A 335 -24.76 -10.79 -10.46
C HIS A 335 -23.42 -10.46 -11.12
N LEU A 336 -23.32 -10.54 -12.45
CA LEU A 336 -22.17 -10.02 -13.19
C LEU A 336 -22.04 -8.49 -13.07
N ARG A 337 -23.09 -7.79 -12.64
CA ARG A 337 -23.07 -6.33 -12.41
C ARG A 337 -23.05 -5.96 -10.92
N GLY A 338 -22.91 -6.94 -10.03
CA GLY A 338 -22.90 -6.73 -8.57
C GLY A 338 -21.53 -7.02 -7.93
N GLU A 339 -21.52 -7.13 -6.60
CA GLU A 339 -20.29 -7.36 -5.82
C GLU A 339 -19.59 -8.69 -6.14
N SER A 340 -20.37 -9.70 -6.54
CA SER A 340 -19.87 -11.05 -6.87
C SER A 340 -19.43 -11.20 -8.33
N TRP A 341 -19.33 -10.11 -9.09
CA TRP A 341 -19.05 -10.17 -10.53
C TRP A 341 -17.79 -10.97 -10.86
N LEU A 342 -16.73 -10.82 -10.04
CA LEU A 342 -15.44 -11.45 -10.24
C LEU A 342 -15.56 -12.98 -10.13
N LEU A 343 -16.24 -13.47 -9.09
CA LEU A 343 -16.53 -14.89 -8.94
C LEU A 343 -17.40 -15.42 -10.08
N CYS A 344 -18.50 -14.71 -10.40
CA CYS A 344 -19.44 -15.11 -11.44
C CYS A 344 -18.76 -15.22 -12.82
N TYR A 345 -17.92 -14.25 -13.15
CA TYR A 345 -17.17 -14.22 -14.40
C TYR A 345 -16.11 -15.34 -14.45
N GLU A 346 -15.19 -15.38 -13.48
CA GLU A 346 -14.08 -16.34 -13.49
C GLU A 346 -14.55 -17.79 -13.36
N ALA A 347 -15.43 -18.07 -12.40
CA ALA A 347 -15.99 -19.41 -12.24
C ALA A 347 -16.86 -19.80 -13.44
N GLY A 348 -17.59 -18.85 -14.04
CA GLY A 348 -18.41 -19.08 -15.23
C GLY A 348 -17.56 -19.47 -16.45
N ILE A 349 -16.51 -18.70 -16.75
CA ILE A 349 -15.59 -19.00 -17.87
C ILE A 349 -14.93 -20.38 -17.71
N ARG A 350 -14.64 -20.78 -16.47
CA ARG A 350 -13.99 -22.05 -16.13
C ARG A 350 -14.96 -23.20 -15.85
N ASN A 351 -16.26 -22.94 -15.80
CA ASN A 351 -17.31 -23.85 -15.35
C ASN A 351 -17.05 -24.47 -13.97
N TRP A 352 -16.59 -23.67 -13.02
CA TRP A 352 -16.36 -24.07 -11.62
C TRP A 352 -17.58 -23.84 -10.75
N GLY A 353 -17.73 -24.57 -9.64
CA GLY A 353 -18.73 -24.26 -8.61
C GLY A 353 -20.19 -24.23 -9.07
N GLY A 354 -20.51 -24.90 -10.18
CA GLY A 354 -21.82 -24.85 -10.84
C GLY A 354 -22.11 -23.59 -11.67
N PHE A 355 -21.16 -22.65 -11.78
CA PHE A 355 -21.26 -21.50 -12.69
C PHE A 355 -21.12 -21.96 -14.15
N GLN A 356 -21.78 -21.26 -15.07
CA GLN A 356 -21.86 -21.65 -16.48
C GLN A 356 -21.36 -20.54 -17.39
N ARG A 357 -20.52 -20.90 -18.36
CA ARG A 357 -20.02 -19.97 -19.38
C ARG A 357 -21.14 -19.28 -20.18
N ALA A 358 -22.26 -19.97 -20.39
CA ALA A 358 -23.41 -19.43 -21.12
C ALA A 358 -24.00 -18.16 -20.48
N VAL A 359 -23.94 -18.03 -19.14
CA VAL A 359 -24.40 -16.82 -18.42
C VAL A 359 -23.46 -15.64 -18.68
N VAL A 360 -22.15 -15.89 -18.75
CA VAL A 360 -21.17 -14.85 -19.07
C VAL A 360 -21.32 -14.39 -20.52
N GLU A 361 -21.55 -15.32 -21.45
CA GLU A 361 -21.72 -15.03 -22.87
C GLU A 361 -23.05 -14.35 -23.22
N SER A 362 -24.08 -14.44 -22.36
CA SER A 362 -25.35 -13.72 -22.55
C SER A 362 -25.23 -12.24 -22.19
N ALA A 363 -24.33 -11.87 -21.28
CA ALA A 363 -24.09 -10.49 -20.87
C ALA A 363 -23.22 -9.73 -21.90
N PRO A 364 -23.70 -8.63 -22.54
CA PRO A 364 -22.99 -8.01 -23.67
C PRO A 364 -21.54 -7.60 -23.39
N TYR A 365 -21.28 -6.94 -22.26
CA TYR A 365 -19.93 -6.48 -21.88
C TYR A 365 -18.99 -7.64 -21.53
N PHE A 366 -19.47 -8.60 -20.76
CA PHE A 366 -18.68 -9.75 -20.33
C PHE A 366 -18.43 -10.76 -21.45
N ASN A 367 -19.33 -10.85 -22.43
CA ASN A 367 -19.12 -11.64 -23.64
C ASN A 367 -17.91 -11.14 -24.44
N ASP A 368 -17.71 -9.83 -24.52
CA ASP A 368 -16.54 -9.28 -25.21
C ASP A 368 -15.23 -9.57 -24.45
N LEU A 369 -15.26 -9.58 -23.11
CA LEU A 369 -14.12 -10.03 -22.29
C LEU A 369 -13.85 -11.53 -22.49
N ALA A 370 -14.91 -12.35 -22.47
CA ALA A 370 -14.84 -13.80 -22.63
C ALA A 370 -14.27 -14.21 -24.00
N LYS A 371 -14.67 -13.52 -25.08
CA LYS A 371 -14.16 -13.74 -26.44
C LYS A 371 -12.68 -13.38 -26.59
N ARG A 372 -12.20 -12.46 -25.77
CA ARG A 372 -10.79 -12.04 -25.72
C ARG A 372 -9.96 -12.89 -24.76
N GLU A 373 -10.55 -13.94 -24.16
CA GLU A 373 -9.89 -14.82 -23.20
C GLU A 373 -9.27 -14.05 -22.02
N ILE A 374 -9.95 -12.99 -21.57
CA ILE A 374 -9.49 -12.20 -20.43
C ILE A 374 -9.78 -12.98 -19.14
N HIS A 375 -8.73 -13.16 -18.34
CA HIS A 375 -8.78 -13.80 -17.04
C HIS A 375 -8.25 -12.86 -15.95
N PHE A 376 -8.94 -12.83 -14.82
CA PHE A 376 -8.61 -12.11 -13.59
C PHE A 376 -8.04 -13.02 -12.51
N TYR A 377 -8.07 -14.35 -12.73
CA TYR A 377 -7.48 -15.34 -11.83
C TYR A 377 -6.61 -16.31 -12.63
N SER A 378 -5.37 -16.51 -12.18
CA SER A 378 -4.40 -17.44 -12.78
C SER A 378 -4.09 -18.57 -11.79
N THR A 379 -4.39 -19.79 -12.21
CA THR A 379 -4.22 -21.02 -11.41
C THR A 379 -2.76 -21.42 -11.28
N ASP A 380 -1.95 -21.05 -12.26
CA ASP A 380 -0.52 -21.34 -12.38
C ASP A 380 0.38 -20.24 -11.79
N MET A 381 -0.20 -19.12 -11.37
CA MET A 381 0.52 -18.01 -10.73
C MET A 381 1.25 -18.47 -9.46
N ARG A 382 2.45 -17.93 -9.27
CA ARG A 382 3.29 -18.18 -8.08
C ARG A 382 3.70 -16.85 -7.48
N SER A 383 3.92 -16.84 -6.17
CA SER A 383 4.44 -15.67 -5.48
C SER A 383 5.79 -15.25 -6.06
N ARG A 384 5.94 -13.94 -6.28
CA ARG A 384 7.20 -13.30 -6.69
C ARG A 384 8.25 -13.60 -5.62
N PRO A 385 9.42 -14.16 -6.00
CA PRO A 385 10.44 -14.51 -5.03
C PRO A 385 11.04 -13.23 -4.42
N ILE A 386 11.45 -13.29 -3.15
CA ILE A 386 12.07 -12.15 -2.44
C ILE A 386 13.52 -11.87 -2.88
N PHE A 387 14.13 -12.79 -3.62
CA PHE A 387 15.41 -12.61 -4.29
C PHE A 387 15.52 -13.59 -5.47
N SER A 388 16.40 -13.27 -6.42
CA SER A 388 16.80 -14.14 -7.52
C SER A 388 18.31 -14.39 -7.47
N PHE A 389 18.80 -15.43 -8.16
CA PHE A 389 20.24 -15.70 -8.19
C PHE A 389 20.92 -14.92 -9.33
N ASP A 390 22.01 -14.23 -9.02
CA ASP A 390 22.89 -13.67 -10.05
C ASP A 390 23.75 -14.79 -10.65
N GLU A 391 23.34 -15.27 -11.83
CA GLU A 391 24.07 -16.29 -12.58
C GLU A 391 25.50 -15.87 -12.92
N ASN A 392 25.77 -14.57 -13.14
CA ASN A 392 27.10 -14.08 -13.49
C ASN A 392 28.02 -14.09 -12.27
N ALA A 393 27.55 -13.65 -11.10
CA ALA A 393 28.28 -13.76 -9.84
C ALA A 393 28.54 -15.23 -9.48
N ALA A 394 27.53 -16.09 -9.61
CA ALA A 394 27.64 -17.51 -9.33
C ALA A 394 28.65 -18.23 -10.25
N ARG A 395 28.64 -17.93 -11.55
CA ARG A 395 29.60 -18.48 -12.53
C ARG A 395 31.04 -18.04 -12.25
N LYS A 396 31.25 -16.77 -11.88
CA LYS A 396 32.58 -16.25 -11.49
C LYS A 396 33.14 -16.95 -10.26
N ALA A 397 32.28 -17.31 -9.30
CA ALA A 397 32.69 -17.87 -8.01
C ALA A 397 32.81 -19.41 -7.96
N LYS A 398 32.23 -20.14 -8.91
CA LYS A 398 32.32 -21.61 -8.98
C LYS A 398 33.16 -22.17 -10.14
N GLY A 399 33.45 -21.36 -11.16
CA GLY A 399 34.02 -21.86 -12.41
C GLY A 399 32.99 -22.72 -13.16
N GLU A 400 32.46 -22.20 -14.27
CA GLU A 400 31.56 -22.80 -15.27
C GLU A 400 30.31 -23.59 -14.82
N ASN A 401 30.13 -24.01 -13.56
CA ASN A 401 29.02 -24.87 -13.12
C ASN A 401 28.26 -24.26 -11.92
N ALA A 402 27.19 -23.53 -12.23
CA ALA A 402 26.39 -22.75 -11.27
C ALA A 402 25.10 -23.46 -10.79
N GLU A 403 24.95 -24.78 -10.95
CA GLU A 403 23.63 -25.43 -10.75
C GLU A 403 23.26 -25.78 -9.30
N ASP A 404 24.23 -25.79 -8.36
CA ASP A 404 23.93 -26.07 -6.95
C ASP A 404 23.80 -24.76 -6.14
N TRP A 405 22.61 -24.16 -6.20
CA TRP A 405 22.25 -22.93 -5.50
C TRP A 405 22.28 -23.04 -3.98
N LEU A 406 21.87 -24.20 -3.43
CA LEU A 406 21.88 -24.46 -1.99
C LEU A 406 23.29 -24.33 -1.40
N SER A 407 24.29 -24.89 -2.07
CA SER A 407 25.68 -24.76 -1.62
C SER A 407 26.25 -23.32 -1.71
N LEU A 408 25.67 -22.44 -2.54
CA LEU A 408 26.03 -21.02 -2.59
C LEU A 408 25.47 -20.28 -1.36
N LEU A 409 24.22 -20.58 -0.99
CA LEU A 409 23.59 -20.02 0.21
C LEU A 409 24.19 -20.53 1.54
N GLU A 410 25.06 -21.54 1.50
CA GLU A 410 25.82 -22.01 2.66
C GLU A 410 27.13 -21.23 2.88
N ARG A 411 27.57 -20.38 1.94
CA ARG A 411 28.82 -19.61 2.04
C ARG A 411 28.65 -18.34 2.86
N ASP A 412 29.65 -17.96 3.65
CA ASP A 412 29.59 -16.77 4.52
C ASP A 412 29.27 -15.45 3.79
N ASN A 413 29.37 -15.39 2.44
CA ASN A 413 29.01 -14.26 1.57
C ASN A 413 27.81 -14.57 0.63
N ALA A 414 26.76 -15.22 1.13
CA ALA A 414 25.64 -15.70 0.29
C ALA A 414 24.91 -14.56 -0.44
N ASP A 415 24.88 -13.39 0.18
CA ASP A 415 24.20 -12.20 -0.32
C ASP A 415 24.87 -11.66 -1.61
N GLU A 416 26.15 -11.97 -1.86
CA GLU A 416 26.85 -11.60 -3.12
C GLU A 416 26.37 -12.40 -4.35
N TYR A 417 25.58 -13.45 -4.17
CA TYR A 417 25.08 -14.29 -5.27
C TYR A 417 23.60 -14.09 -5.56
N VAL A 418 22.95 -13.16 -4.89
CA VAL A 418 21.51 -12.92 -5.03
C VAL A 418 21.22 -11.44 -5.26
N GLU A 419 20.20 -11.20 -6.07
CA GLU A 419 19.60 -9.87 -6.25
C GLU A 419 18.26 -9.89 -5.51
N PHE A 420 18.14 -9.06 -4.48
CA PHE A 420 16.89 -8.94 -3.72
C PHE A 420 15.82 -8.24 -4.55
N ASP A 421 14.57 -8.60 -4.28
CA ASP A 421 13.43 -8.04 -4.98
C ASP A 421 13.07 -6.67 -4.40
N ASP A 422 13.49 -5.62 -5.10
CA ASP A 422 13.03 -4.25 -4.87
C ASP A 422 11.69 -4.10 -5.59
N ASP A 423 10.58 -4.44 -4.93
CA ASP A 423 9.23 -4.28 -5.50
C ASP A 423 8.72 -2.86 -5.22
N PRO A 424 8.62 -1.95 -6.22
CA PRO A 424 8.24 -0.56 -6.04
C PRO A 424 6.71 -0.33 -5.92
N ASN A 425 5.88 -1.39 -5.96
CA ASN A 425 4.41 -1.30 -5.97
C ASN A 425 3.73 -1.99 -4.78
N ASP A 426 4.46 -2.38 -3.74
CA ASP A 426 3.91 -3.15 -2.63
C ASP A 426 3.11 -2.28 -1.64
N TYR A 427 1.90 -1.81 -2.00
CA TYR A 427 0.88 -1.00 -1.27
C TYR A 427 1.11 -0.61 0.22
N GLY A 428 1.68 -1.47 1.06
CA GLY A 428 2.29 -1.08 2.35
C GLY A 428 3.60 -0.26 2.22
N SER A 429 4.02 0.02 0.99
CA SER A 429 5.20 0.74 0.57
C SER A 429 4.90 2.12 0.02
N VAL A 430 3.66 2.60 0.08
CA VAL A 430 3.40 4.03 -0.13
C VAL A 430 4.19 4.88 0.91
N PHE A 431 4.64 4.25 2.01
CA PHE A 431 5.63 4.81 2.94
C PHE A 431 7.12 4.52 2.59
N LEU A 432 7.44 3.61 1.67
CA LEU A 432 8.79 3.07 1.44
C LEU A 432 9.31 3.13 -0.02
N ASP A 433 8.48 3.06 -1.06
CA ASP A 433 8.96 2.81 -2.45
C ASP A 433 9.36 4.06 -3.25
N ASP A 434 9.15 5.27 -2.72
CA ASP A 434 9.71 6.50 -3.33
C ASP A 434 11.15 6.80 -2.84
N LEU A 435 11.94 5.78 -2.52
CA LEU A 435 13.30 5.94 -1.97
C LEU A 435 14.45 5.66 -2.95
N ASP A 436 14.19 5.03 -4.10
CA ASP A 436 15.25 4.61 -5.05
C ASP A 436 15.20 5.31 -6.44
N GLY A 437 14.28 6.24 -6.68
CA GLY A 437 14.12 6.94 -7.98
C GLY A 437 14.74 8.34 -8.09
N ALA A 438 15.86 8.62 -7.40
CA ALA A 438 16.34 9.99 -7.19
C ALA A 438 17.46 10.47 -8.13
N ASP A 439 17.85 9.72 -9.17
CA ASP A 439 18.96 10.11 -10.05
C ASP A 439 18.51 10.80 -11.36
N GLU A 440 17.20 10.94 -11.63
CA GLU A 440 16.70 11.46 -12.93
C GLU A 440 15.99 12.83 -12.86
N MET A 441 15.90 13.49 -11.69
CA MET A 441 15.23 14.81 -11.54
C MET A 441 16.12 15.94 -10.98
N GLU A 442 17.45 15.74 -10.87
CA GLU A 442 18.37 16.85 -10.55
C GLU A 442 18.60 17.78 -11.75
N ASP A 443 18.41 17.30 -12.99
CA ASP A 443 18.78 18.04 -14.21
C ASP A 443 17.76 19.12 -14.66
N GLU A 444 16.54 19.18 -14.10
CA GLU A 444 15.51 20.16 -14.54
C GLU A 444 15.36 21.37 -13.60
N ILE A 445 15.99 21.37 -12.42
CA ILE A 445 15.88 22.50 -11.45
C ILE A 445 17.06 23.48 -11.56
N GLU A 446 18.20 23.06 -12.12
CA GLU A 446 19.35 23.95 -12.31
C GLU A 446 19.17 24.97 -13.47
N ASP A 447 18.25 24.71 -14.41
CA ASP A 447 18.08 25.56 -15.61
C ASP A 447 17.11 26.74 -15.43
N GLU A 448 16.32 26.84 -14.33
CA GLU A 448 15.37 27.94 -14.12
C GLU A 448 15.92 29.10 -13.25
N ASP A 449 17.04 28.91 -12.55
CA ASP A 449 17.59 29.91 -11.60
C ASP A 449 18.80 30.71 -12.15
N GLU A 450 19.25 30.49 -13.40
CA GLU A 450 20.41 31.20 -13.99
C GLU A 450 20.08 32.42 -14.88
N ASP A 451 18.81 32.70 -15.20
CA ASP A 451 18.45 33.70 -16.24
C ASP A 451 17.90 35.06 -15.73
N GLU A 452 17.92 35.35 -14.42
CA GLU A 452 17.52 36.67 -13.91
C GLU A 452 18.55 37.24 -12.91
N ASP A 453 19.76 37.61 -13.36
CA ASP A 453 20.62 38.60 -12.64
C ASP A 453 21.88 39.02 -13.43
N GLU A 454 21.77 39.48 -14.68
CA GLU A 454 22.83 40.30 -15.31
C GLU A 454 22.21 41.36 -16.24
N ASP A 455 22.06 42.60 -15.75
CA ASP A 455 22.20 43.83 -16.55
C ASP A 455 21.95 45.06 -15.65
N GLU A 456 22.94 45.45 -14.83
CA GLU A 456 23.09 46.84 -14.39
C GLU A 456 24.52 47.06 -13.84
N ASP A 457 25.42 47.49 -14.72
CA ASP A 457 26.33 48.64 -14.52
C ASP A 457 27.59 48.52 -15.40
N GLU A 458 27.76 49.43 -16.36
CA GLU A 458 29.07 50.07 -16.59
C GLU A 458 28.93 51.42 -17.35
N ASP A 459 29.32 52.47 -16.61
CA ASP A 459 30.08 53.66 -17.01
C ASP A 459 29.56 54.65 -18.09
N GLU A 460 29.32 55.89 -17.65
CA GLU A 460 30.13 57.02 -18.15
C GLU A 460 30.11 58.23 -17.19
N MET A 461 31.30 58.52 -16.67
CA MET A 461 31.65 59.73 -15.91
C MET A 461 31.73 60.94 -16.87
N TYR A 462 31.14 62.10 -16.53
CA TYR A 462 31.68 63.47 -16.68
C TYR A 462 30.56 64.54 -16.75
N GLY A 463 30.68 65.60 -15.92
CA GLY A 463 30.23 66.94 -16.30
C GLY A 463 29.28 67.68 -15.35
N TYR A 464 29.84 68.41 -14.39
CA TYR A 464 29.21 69.61 -13.81
C TYR A 464 29.08 70.71 -14.88
N SER A 465 27.88 71.29 -15.09
CA SER A 465 27.64 72.75 -15.08
C SER A 465 26.18 73.11 -15.43
N ASP A 466 25.58 73.93 -14.57
CA ASP A 466 24.63 75.03 -14.84
C ASP A 466 23.42 74.78 -15.77
N TYR A 467 22.19 74.74 -15.21
CA TYR A 467 21.33 75.92 -14.96
C TYR A 467 20.00 75.52 -14.30
#